data_AF-A0A6N0DXK3-F1
#
_entry.id   AF-A0A6N0DXK3-F1
#
_cell.length_a   1.000
_cell.length_b   1.000
_cell.length_c   1.000
_cell.angle_alpha   90.00
_cell.angle_beta   90.00
_cell.angle_gamma   90.00
#
_symmetry.space_group_name_H-M   'P 1'
#
loop_
_entity.id
_entity.type
_entity.pdbx_description
1 polymer ?
#
loop_
_entity_poly.entity_id
_entity_poly.type
_entity_poly.pdbx_seq_one_letter_code
_entity_poly.pdbx_strand_id
1 'polypeptide(L)'
;MALELNKLEPAGPNCRAYMVITNKADSRYESLKLDLIEFRTDGIIGHRFAIQLGPVRPNKQQVKLFDIAGSSCTDIGSFLVNDILECRTSSGPIDDCFSKLTLSSRTEAQLSK
;
A
#
# COMPACT_ATOMS: atom_id res chain seq x y z
N MET A 1 -7.51 9.93 1.82
CA MET A 1 -6.30 9.22 2.31
C MET A 1 -5.38 9.02 1.13
N ALA A 2 -4.05 9.18 1.28
CA ALA A 2 -3.13 8.94 0.16
C ALA A 2 -2.11 7.84 0.48
N LEU A 3 -1.87 6.98 -0.49
CA LEU A 3 -0.85 5.92 -0.45
C LEU A 3 0.09 6.08 -1.65
N GLU A 4 1.38 6.14 -1.39
CA GLU A 4 2.42 6.26 -2.40
C GLU A 4 3.38 5.07 -2.30
N LEU A 5 3.62 4.38 -3.42
CA LEU A 5 4.77 3.49 -3.55
C LEU A 5 6.02 4.36 -3.79
N ASN A 6 6.85 4.49 -2.77
CA ASN A 6 7.94 5.46 -2.78
C ASN A 6 9.26 4.85 -3.29
N LYS A 7 9.56 3.61 -2.88
CA LYS A 7 10.81 2.93 -3.20
C LYS A 7 10.61 1.41 -3.25
N LEU A 8 11.30 0.76 -4.19
CA LEU A 8 11.61 -0.66 -4.16
C LEU A 8 13.12 -0.80 -3.95
N GLU A 9 13.54 -1.64 -3.02
CA GLU A 9 14.94 -1.82 -2.65
C GLU A 9 15.30 -3.30 -2.51
N PRO A 10 16.40 -3.77 -3.14
CA PRO A 10 16.86 -5.13 -2.96
C PRO A 10 17.14 -5.45 -1.48
N ALA A 11 16.60 -6.56 -0.99
CA ALA A 11 16.71 -7.02 0.38
C ALA A 11 17.12 -8.51 0.41
N GLY A 12 18.36 -8.79 0.00
CA GLY A 12 18.84 -10.17 -0.17
C GLY A 12 18.09 -10.87 -1.31
N PRO A 13 17.45 -12.03 -1.08
CA PRO A 13 16.62 -12.71 -2.09
C PRO A 13 15.23 -12.08 -2.27
N ASN A 14 14.92 -11.02 -1.52
CA ASN A 14 13.61 -10.39 -1.49
C ASN A 14 13.68 -8.98 -2.07
N CYS A 15 12.50 -8.40 -2.32
CA CYS A 15 12.36 -6.98 -2.58
C CYS A 15 11.63 -6.30 -1.43
N ARG A 16 12.15 -5.18 -0.94
CA ARG A 16 11.49 -4.35 0.07
C ARG A 16 10.73 -3.22 -0.59
N ALA A 17 9.43 -3.14 -0.33
CA ALA A 17 8.60 -2.01 -0.74
C ALA A 17 8.47 -0.99 0.40
N TYR A 18 8.65 0.28 0.08
CA TYR A 18 8.43 1.41 0.97
C TYR A 18 7.16 2.13 0.56
N MET A 19 6.16 2.09 1.43
CA MET A 19 4.89 2.78 1.25
C MET A 19 4.83 4.01 2.15
N VAL A 20 4.44 5.13 1.57
CA VAL A 20 4.16 6.37 2.29
C VAL A 20 2.65 6.54 2.38
N ILE A 21 2.15 6.68 3.61
CA ILE A 21 0.75 6.88 3.92
C ILE A 21 0.58 8.31 4.43
N THR A 22 -0.26 9.10 3.79
CA THR A 22 -0.56 10.46 4.21
C THR A 22 -2.03 10.59 4.60
N ASN A 23 -2.26 10.79 5.89
CA ASN A 23 -3.57 11.15 6.42
C ASN A 23 -3.70 12.67 6.49
N LYS A 24 -4.48 13.24 5.56
CA LYS A 24 -4.84 14.68 5.54
C LYS A 24 -6.15 14.99 6.26
N ALA A 25 -6.80 13.99 6.86
CA ALA A 25 -8.01 14.21 7.63
C ALA A 25 -7.66 14.54 9.09
N ASP A 26 -8.59 15.22 9.77
CA ASP A 26 -8.49 15.53 11.21
C ASP A 26 -8.81 14.32 12.09
N SER A 27 -9.40 13.27 11.52
CA SER A 27 -9.66 12.01 12.19
C SER A 27 -8.47 11.05 12.11
N ARG A 28 -8.21 10.33 13.21
CA ARG A 28 -7.29 9.20 13.22
C ARG A 28 -7.89 8.03 12.44
N TYR A 29 -7.11 7.43 11.55
CA TYR A 29 -7.44 6.11 11.00
C TYR A 29 -6.94 5.06 11.99
N GLU A 30 -7.85 4.30 12.59
CA GLU A 30 -7.50 3.23 13.52
C GLU A 30 -7.07 1.98 12.77
N SER A 31 -7.79 1.65 11.69
CA SER A 31 -7.41 0.58 10.77
C SER A 31 -7.55 1.05 9.32
N LEU A 32 -6.56 0.65 8.52
CA LEU A 32 -6.58 0.73 7.07
C LEU A 32 -5.83 -0.51 6.59
N LYS A 33 -6.58 -1.55 6.25
CA LYS A 33 -6.06 -2.85 5.82
C LYS A 33 -6.40 -3.04 4.36
N LEU A 34 -5.38 -3.23 3.53
CA LEU A 34 -5.55 -3.37 2.08
C LEU A 34 -5.28 -4.81 1.66
N ASP A 35 -6.02 -5.26 0.65
CA ASP A 35 -5.70 -6.43 -0.16
C ASP A 35 -4.92 -5.94 -1.39
N LEU A 36 -3.65 -6.31 -1.48
CA LEU A 36 -2.71 -5.84 -2.50
C LEU A 36 -2.28 -7.03 -3.36
N ILE A 37 -2.30 -6.87 -4.67
CA ILE A 37 -1.77 -7.84 -5.64
C ILE A 37 -0.51 -7.25 -6.27
N GLU A 38 0.56 -8.04 -6.30
CA GLU A 38 1.75 -7.72 -7.09
C GLU A 38 1.70 -8.49 -8.40
N PHE A 39 1.87 -7.76 -9.49
CA PHE A 39 2.08 -8.30 -10.82
C PHE A 39 3.54 -8.16 -11.18
N ARG A 40 4.10 -9.24 -11.71
CA ARG A 40 5.44 -9.23 -12.26
C ARG A 40 5.48 -8.41 -13.56
N THR A 41 6.69 -8.17 -14.07
CA THR A 41 6.92 -7.46 -15.33
C THR A 41 6.29 -8.15 -16.56
N ASP A 42 6.04 -9.46 -16.48
CA ASP A 42 5.31 -10.22 -17.52
C ASP A 42 3.78 -10.15 -17.37
N GLY A 43 3.27 -9.41 -16.39
CA GLY A 43 1.83 -9.27 -16.10
C GLY A 43 1.22 -10.45 -15.36
N ILE A 44 2.01 -11.46 -14.96
CA ILE A 44 1.53 -12.58 -14.15
C ILE A 44 1.54 -12.19 -12.67
N ILE A 45 0.52 -12.60 -11.93
CA ILE A 45 0.45 -12.40 -10.48
C ILE A 45 1.63 -13.12 -9.82
N GLY A 46 2.44 -12.39 -9.06
CA GLY A 46 3.46 -12.97 -8.19
C GLY A 46 2.89 -13.24 -6.80
N HIS A 47 2.42 -12.19 -6.13
CA HIS A 47 1.99 -12.27 -4.74
C HIS A 47 0.65 -11.58 -4.46
N ARG A 48 -0.02 -12.04 -3.41
CA ARG A 48 -1.16 -11.37 -2.77
C ARG A 48 -0.84 -11.09 -1.31
N PHE A 49 -1.07 -9.86 -0.87
CA PHE A 49 -0.76 -9.39 0.47
C PHE A 49 -1.98 -8.79 1.15
N ALA A 50 -2.14 -9.08 2.44
CA ALA A 50 -2.99 -8.29 3.32
C ALA A 50 -2.10 -7.36 4.14
N ILE A 51 -2.03 -6.07 3.78
CA ILE A 51 -1.15 -5.10 4.46
C ILE A 51 -1.93 -4.22 5.43
N GLN A 52 -1.45 -4.13 6.68
CA GLN A 52 -2.00 -3.21 7.68
C GLN A 52 -1.23 -1.89 7.65
N LEU A 53 -1.88 -0.83 7.16
CA LEU A 53 -1.33 0.52 7.09
C LEU A 53 -1.63 1.35 8.34
N GLY A 54 -2.74 1.06 9.02
CA GLY A 54 -3.11 1.71 10.28
C GLY A 54 -2.26 1.29 11.49
N PRO A 55 -2.38 2.00 12.62
CA PRO A 55 -3.10 3.27 12.77
C PRO A 55 -2.29 4.45 12.18
N VAL A 56 -2.99 5.45 11.64
CA VAL A 56 -2.38 6.69 11.10
C VAL A 56 -2.99 7.91 11.78
N ARG A 57 -2.14 8.71 12.44
CA ARG A 57 -2.58 9.92 13.14
C ARG A 57 -3.15 10.97 12.17
N PRO A 58 -4.02 11.87 12.65
CA PRO A 58 -4.44 13.05 11.89
C PRO A 58 -3.25 13.85 11.39
N ASN A 59 -3.39 14.46 10.21
CA ASN A 59 -2.41 15.40 9.64
C ASN A 59 -0.96 14.88 9.68
N LYS A 60 -0.80 13.57 9.44
CA LYS A 60 0.49 12.88 9.55
C LYS A 60 0.81 12.08 8.30
N GLN A 61 2.08 12.13 7.94
CA GLN A 61 2.71 11.21 7.01
C GLN A 61 3.46 10.12 7.78
N GLN A 62 3.29 8.88 7.37
CA GLN A 62 3.91 7.70 7.95
C GLN A 62 4.49 6.83 6.85
N VAL A 63 5.62 6.17 7.14
CA VAL A 63 6.22 5.19 6.25
C VAL A 63 5.97 3.80 6.82
N LYS A 64 5.56 2.87 5.98
CA LYS A 64 5.60 1.44 6.27
C LYS A 64 6.41 0.74 5.19
N LEU A 65 7.11 -0.30 5.59
CA LEU A 65 7.88 -1.16 4.71
C LEU A 65 7.45 -2.60 4.87
N PHE A 66 7.51 -3.36 3.79
CA PHE A 66 7.27 -4.80 3.80
C PHE A 66 8.15 -5.48 2.76
N ASP A 67 8.52 -6.72 3.06
CA ASP A 67 9.37 -7.54 2.19
C ASP A 67 8.51 -8.50 1.38
N ILE A 68 8.82 -8.61 0.09
CA ILE A 68 8.21 -9.51 -0.87
C ILE A 68 9.18 -10.67 -1.03
N ALA A 69 8.85 -11.77 -0.36
CA ALA A 69 9.74 -12.91 -0.24
C ALA A 69 9.97 -13.56 -1.61
N GLY A 70 11.23 -13.77 -2.00
CA GLY A 70 11.57 -14.48 -3.24
C GLY A 70 11.30 -13.71 -4.54
N SER A 71 11.00 -12.41 -4.48
CA SER A 71 10.95 -11.55 -5.67
C SER A 71 12.18 -10.65 -5.74
N SER A 72 12.86 -10.61 -6.89
CA SER A 72 13.78 -9.51 -7.20
C SER A 72 12.97 -8.23 -7.42
N CYS A 73 13.51 -7.07 -7.02
CA CYS A 73 12.86 -5.79 -7.30
C CYS A 73 12.73 -5.49 -8.79
N THR A 74 13.59 -6.07 -9.62
CA THR A 74 13.52 -5.94 -11.09
C THR A 74 12.35 -6.71 -11.71
N ASP A 75 11.79 -7.66 -10.96
CA ASP A 75 10.74 -8.54 -11.48
C ASP A 75 9.35 -7.97 -11.18
N ILE A 76 9.26 -6.93 -10.34
CA ILE A 76 8.01 -6.29 -9.94
C ILE A 76 7.57 -5.30 -11.02
N GLY A 77 6.45 -5.57 -11.67
CA GLY A 77 5.87 -4.72 -12.70
C GLY A 77 4.89 -3.69 -12.13
N SER A 78 3.98 -4.10 -11.24
CA SER A 78 2.99 -3.19 -10.64
C SER A 78 2.35 -3.77 -9.39
N PHE A 79 1.68 -2.89 -8.64
CA PHE A 79 0.80 -3.26 -7.54
C PHE A 79 -0.63 -2.77 -7.80
N LEU A 80 -1.59 -3.61 -7.44
CA LEU A 80 -3.02 -3.33 -7.48
C LEU A 80 -3.59 -3.42 -6.07
N VAL A 81 -4.23 -2.36 -5.61
CA VAL A 81 -5.12 -2.40 -4.45
C VAL A 81 -6.42 -3.07 -4.90
N ASN A 82 -6.52 -4.37 -4.67
CA ASN A 82 -7.67 -5.17 -5.09
C ASN A 82 -8.90 -4.92 -4.22
N ASP A 83 -8.71 -4.70 -2.92
CA ASP A 83 -9.81 -4.42 -1.99
C ASP A 83 -9.31 -3.68 -0.72
N ILE A 84 -10.25 -3.14 0.05
CA ILE A 84 -10.05 -2.66 1.42
C ILE A 84 -10.69 -3.65 2.39
N LEU A 85 -9.86 -4.42 3.08
CA LEU A 85 -10.28 -5.42 4.06
C LEU A 85 -10.82 -4.80 5.35
N GLU A 86 -10.30 -3.62 5.73
CA GLU A 86 -10.80 -2.86 6.87
C GLU A 86 -10.46 -1.38 6.71
N CYS A 87 -11.42 -0.49 6.95
CA CYS A 87 -11.17 0.95 6.99
C CYS A 87 -12.08 1.63 7.99
N ARG A 88 -11.49 2.16 9.06
CA ARG A 88 -12.24 2.78 10.15
C ARG A 88 -11.44 3.88 10.84
N THR A 89 -12.14 4.89 11.34
CA THR A 89 -11.63 5.88 12.27
C THR A 89 -12.03 5.54 13.70
N SER A 90 -11.65 6.40 14.64
CA SER A 90 -12.15 6.35 16.02
C SER A 90 -13.67 6.53 16.13
N SER A 91 -14.34 7.09 15.12
CA SER A 91 -15.80 7.26 15.09
C SER A 91 -16.56 6.11 14.43
N GLY A 92 -15.86 5.13 13.85
CA GLY A 92 -16.45 3.97 13.20
C GLY A 92 -15.94 3.69 11.79
N PRO A 93 -16.56 2.77 11.05
CA PRO A 93 -16.24 2.48 9.65
C PRO A 93 -16.33 3.72 8.76
N ILE A 94 -15.51 3.77 7.72
CA ILE A 94 -15.56 4.83 6.71
C ILE A 94 -16.27 4.32 5.47
N ASP A 95 -17.40 4.93 5.12
CA ASP A 95 -18.09 4.64 3.88
C ASP A 95 -17.25 5.04 2.67
N ASP A 96 -17.27 4.17 1.66
CA ASP A 96 -16.60 4.35 0.37
C ASP A 96 -15.10 4.69 0.52
N CYS A 97 -14.44 4.04 1.47
CA CYS A 97 -13.02 4.23 1.73
C CYS A 97 -12.16 3.93 0.49
N PHE A 98 -12.58 2.96 -0.33
CA PHE A 98 -11.89 2.55 -1.56
C PHE A 98 -11.80 3.70 -2.56
N SER A 99 -12.91 4.39 -2.83
CA SER A 99 -12.93 5.53 -3.75
C SER A 99 -12.13 6.72 -3.20
N LYS A 100 -12.13 6.92 -1.87
CA LYS A 100 -11.40 8.00 -1.18
C LYS A 100 -9.89 7.79 -1.04
N LEU A 101 -9.39 6.60 -1.40
CA LEU A 101 -7.95 6.31 -1.42
C LEU A 101 -7.34 6.83 -2.71
N THR A 102 -6.39 7.76 -2.61
CA THR A 102 -5.61 8.25 -3.75
C THR A 102 -4.28 7.53 -3.81
N LEU A 103 -3.88 7.07 -5.00
CA LEU A 103 -2.66 6.31 -5.20
C LEU A 103 -1.65 7.10 -6.04
N SER A 104 -0.37 6.90 -5.74
CA SER A 104 0.74 7.39 -6.56
C SER A 104 1.93 6.45 -6.49
N SER A 105 2.86 6.59 -7.42
CA SER A 105 4.13 5.89 -7.39
C SER A 105 5.27 6.86 -7.73
N ARG A 106 6.43 6.66 -7.10
CA ARG A 106 7.71 7.29 -7.46
C ARG A 106 8.71 6.29 -8.05
N THR A 107 8.29 5.05 -8.24
CA THR A 107 9.08 4.00 -8.88
C THR A 107 8.60 3.78 -10.31
N GLU A 108 9.30 2.95 -11.07
CA GLU A 108 8.82 2.50 -12.39
C GLU A 108 7.56 1.62 -12.26
N ALA A 109 7.50 0.82 -11.19
CA ALA A 109 6.33 0.01 -10.88
C ALA A 109 5.14 0.90 -10.51
N GLN A 110 4.01 0.66 -11.18
CA GLN A 110 2.79 1.43 -10.93
C GLN A 110 2.07 0.96 -9.67
N LEU A 111 1.33 1.86 -9.02
CA LEU A 111 0.39 1.54 -7.95
C LEU A 111 -1.02 1.99 -8.37
N SER A 112 -1.93 1.04 -8.48
CA SER A 112 -3.28 1.24 -9.02
C SER A 112 -4.36 0.61 -8.13
N LYS A 113 -5.62 0.91 -8.41
CA LYS A 113 -6.81 0.33 -7.76
C LYS A 113 -7.88 0.09 -8.82
#